data_AF-A0A1X7TDV4-F1
#
_entry.id   AF-A0A1X7TDV4-F1
#
_cell.length_a   1.000
_cell.length_b   1.000
_cell.length_c   1.000
_cell.angle_alpha   90.00
_cell.angle_beta   90.00
_cell.angle_gamma   90.00
#
_symmetry.space_group_name_H-M   'P 1'
#
loop_
_entity.id
_entity.type
_entity.pdbx_description
1 polymer ?
#
loop_
_entity_poly.entity_id
_entity_poly.type
_entity_poly.pdbx_seq_one_letter_code
_entity_poly.pdbx_strand_id
1 'polypeptide(L)'
;MPDCLNWLDQTSKRKRQDDELQHLPDVLESNIAYQVLVESTEEIKEYFSDDFSEIASKLLQMNLINERERSAITDTNTGQNKYQRMEELMERVKVALKINKEPAFLLFLNILSEKGTQPAIEFARKLMERYKDKLSDAHLESLSKRVKQYEN
;
A
#
# COMPACT_ATOMS: atom_id res chain seq x y z
N MET A 1 -9.85 4.67 41.84
CA MET A 1 -10.67 5.00 40.66
C MET A 1 -9.75 5.78 39.72
N PRO A 2 -9.20 5.18 38.64
CA PRO A 2 -8.42 5.93 37.67
C PRO A 2 -9.35 6.67 36.70
N ASP A 3 -9.00 7.92 36.44
CA ASP A 3 -9.81 8.92 35.78
C ASP A 3 -10.22 8.57 34.34
N CYS A 4 -11.53 8.61 34.09
CA CYS A 4 -12.16 8.44 32.78
C CYS A 4 -11.81 9.55 31.76
N LEU A 5 -11.00 10.54 32.14
CA LEU A 5 -10.65 11.71 31.32
C LEU A 5 -9.52 11.44 30.31
N ASN A 6 -8.74 10.36 30.46
CA ASN A 6 -7.62 10.08 29.56
C ASN A 6 -8.05 9.43 28.23
N TRP A 7 -9.29 8.91 28.14
CA TRP A 7 -9.79 8.26 26.92
C TRP A 7 -10.30 9.25 25.87
N LEU A 8 -10.86 10.38 26.31
CA LEU A 8 -11.37 11.42 25.42
C LEU A 8 -10.23 12.19 24.73
N ASP A 9 -9.08 12.33 25.39
CA ASP A 9 -7.90 12.99 24.80
C ASP A 9 -7.19 12.09 23.77
N GLN A 10 -7.17 10.77 23.98
CA GLN A 10 -6.65 9.82 23.00
C GLN A 10 -7.53 9.70 21.75
N THR A 11 -8.85 9.70 21.91
CA THR A 11 -9.77 9.68 20.76
C THR A 11 -9.75 11.00 19.99
N SER A 12 -9.60 12.13 20.69
CA SER A 12 -9.43 13.45 20.05
C SER A 12 -8.13 13.58 19.26
N LYS A 13 -7.02 12.99 19.74
CA LYS A 13 -5.74 12.95 18.99
C LYS A 13 -5.81 12.08 17.73
N ARG A 14 -6.49 10.92 17.80
CA ARG A 14 -6.73 10.08 16.61
C ARG A 14 -7.61 10.79 15.59
N LYS A 15 -8.67 11.47 16.06
CA LYS A 15 -9.60 12.21 15.19
C LYS A 15 -8.95 13.41 14.50
N ARG A 16 -8.02 14.10 15.17
CA ARG A 16 -7.24 15.19 14.57
C ARG A 16 -6.21 14.72 13.54
N GLN A 17 -5.65 13.52 13.71
CA GLN A 17 -4.82 12.90 12.68
C GLN A 17 -5.64 12.52 11.45
N ASP A 18 -6.88 12.05 11.62
CA ASP A 18 -7.78 11.77 10.50
C ASP A 18 -8.18 13.05 9.73
N ASP A 19 -8.33 14.19 10.41
CA ASP A 19 -8.66 15.47 9.77
C ASP A 19 -7.48 16.10 9.00
N GLU A 20 -6.22 15.97 9.45
CA GLU A 20 -5.04 16.39 8.68
C GLU A 20 -4.81 15.52 7.43
N LEU A 21 -5.37 14.31 7.38
CA LEU A 21 -5.37 13.46 6.19
C LEU A 21 -6.42 13.89 5.14
N GLN A 22 -7.35 14.80 5.47
CA GLN A 22 -8.40 15.24 4.52
C GLN A 22 -7.93 16.27 3.50
N HIS A 23 -6.71 16.81 3.64
CA HIS A 23 -6.04 17.61 2.61
C HIS A 23 -5.06 16.80 1.74
N LEU A 24 -5.07 15.46 1.84
CA LEU A 24 -4.23 14.55 1.03
C LEU A 24 -4.85 13.96 -0.25
N PRO A 25 -6.04 14.31 -0.77
CA PRO A 25 -6.48 13.72 -2.04
C PRO A 25 -5.48 14.04 -3.16
N ASP A 26 -4.96 15.27 -3.26
CA ASP A 26 -3.96 15.64 -4.30
C ASP A 26 -2.62 14.87 -4.18
N VAL A 27 -2.20 14.52 -2.96
CA VAL A 27 -0.93 13.79 -2.72
C VAL A 27 -1.09 12.29 -2.99
N LEU A 28 -2.29 11.75 -2.78
CA LEU A 28 -2.64 10.36 -3.10
C LEU A 28 -2.96 10.19 -4.59
N GLU A 29 -3.64 11.16 -5.20
CA GLU A 29 -3.93 11.23 -6.65
C GLU A 29 -2.67 11.40 -7.50
N SER A 30 -1.56 11.86 -6.92
CA SER A 30 -0.25 11.89 -7.59
C SER A 30 0.63 10.67 -7.30
N ASN A 31 0.23 9.78 -6.38
CA ASN A 31 1.00 8.58 -6.05
C ASN A 31 0.60 7.41 -6.95
N ILE A 32 1.21 7.35 -8.14
CA ILE A 32 0.93 6.32 -9.15
C ILE A 32 1.15 4.91 -8.63
N ALA A 33 2.19 4.69 -7.81
CA ALA A 33 2.44 3.39 -7.19
C ALA A 33 1.28 2.95 -6.28
N TYR A 34 0.73 3.89 -5.50
CA TYR A 34 -0.45 3.64 -4.68
C TYR A 34 -1.67 3.28 -5.53
N GLN A 35 -1.91 4.00 -6.63
CA GLN A 35 -3.03 3.72 -7.54
C GLN A 35 -2.94 2.32 -8.15
N VAL A 36 -1.78 1.95 -8.69
CA VAL A 36 -1.55 0.61 -9.25
C VAL A 36 -1.80 -0.47 -8.19
N LEU A 37 -1.34 -0.26 -6.96
CA LEU A 37 -1.57 -1.20 -5.87
C LEU A 37 -3.06 -1.35 -5.54
N VAL A 38 -3.80 -0.23 -5.43
CA VAL A 38 -5.24 -0.25 -5.14
C VAL A 38 -6.01 -0.96 -6.26
N GLU A 39 -5.75 -0.61 -7.51
CA GLU A 39 -6.41 -1.21 -8.68
C GLU A 39 -6.12 -2.71 -8.81
N SER A 40 -4.96 -3.17 -8.34
CA SER A 40 -4.54 -4.57 -8.44
C SER A 40 -4.78 -5.38 -7.14
N THR A 41 -5.42 -4.79 -6.12
CA THR A 41 -5.55 -5.41 -4.78
C THR A 41 -6.30 -6.74 -4.83
N GLU A 42 -7.39 -6.85 -5.61
CA GLU A 42 -8.13 -8.10 -5.71
C GLU A 42 -7.34 -9.20 -6.45
N GLU A 43 -6.67 -8.87 -7.56
CA GLU A 43 -5.79 -9.82 -8.27
C GLU A 43 -4.66 -10.33 -7.35
N ILE A 44 -4.09 -9.45 -6.53
CA ILE A 44 -3.04 -9.81 -5.56
C ILE A 44 -3.63 -10.75 -4.50
N LYS A 45 -4.81 -10.45 -3.96
CA LYS A 45 -5.47 -11.30 -2.97
C LYS A 45 -5.80 -12.67 -3.53
N GLU A 46 -6.32 -12.76 -4.74
CA GLU A 46 -6.65 -14.04 -5.37
C GLU A 46 -5.42 -14.94 -5.53
N TYR A 47 -4.27 -14.37 -5.92
CA TYR A 47 -3.08 -15.15 -6.23
C TYR A 47 -2.14 -15.42 -5.04
N PHE A 48 -2.04 -14.49 -4.09
CA PHE A 48 -1.04 -14.51 -3.02
C PHE A 48 -1.60 -14.71 -1.60
N SER A 49 -2.93 -14.84 -1.42
CA SER A 49 -3.48 -14.97 -0.07
C SER A 49 -2.96 -16.18 0.70
N ASP A 50 -2.57 -17.28 0.05
CA ASP A 50 -1.98 -18.43 0.75
C ASP A 50 -0.57 -18.14 1.32
N ASP A 51 0.14 -17.15 0.77
CA ASP A 51 1.51 -16.81 1.13
C ASP A 51 1.60 -15.61 2.07
N PHE A 52 0.47 -15.11 2.60
CA PHE A 52 0.39 -13.88 3.39
C PHE A 52 1.42 -13.83 4.53
N SER A 53 1.70 -14.97 5.19
CA SER A 53 2.64 -15.07 6.30
C SER A 53 4.09 -14.91 5.86
N GLU A 54 4.44 -15.49 4.72
CA GLU A 54 5.77 -15.36 4.13
C GLU A 54 6.00 -13.93 3.63
N ILE A 55 5.02 -13.36 2.92
CA ILE A 55 5.06 -11.98 2.46
C ILE A 55 5.19 -11.02 3.65
N ALA A 56 4.44 -11.21 4.73
CA ALA A 56 4.56 -10.39 5.95
C ALA A 56 5.97 -10.47 6.56
N SER A 57 6.57 -11.65 6.56
CA SER A 57 7.94 -11.84 7.08
C SER A 57 8.98 -11.13 6.20
N LYS A 58 8.79 -11.13 4.88
CA LYS A 58 9.65 -10.41 3.92
C LYS A 58 9.47 -8.89 4.01
N LEU A 59 8.25 -8.40 4.20
CA LEU A 59 7.98 -6.99 4.45
C LEU A 59 8.73 -6.48 5.69
N LEU A 60 8.76 -7.29 6.76
CA LEU A 60 9.55 -6.99 7.95
C LEU A 60 11.06 -6.96 7.66
N GLN A 61 11.58 -7.96 6.95
CA GLN A 61 13.01 -8.02 6.57
C GLN A 61 13.45 -6.78 5.77
N MET A 62 12.56 -6.26 4.93
CA MET A 62 12.80 -5.06 4.11
C MET A 62 12.47 -3.75 4.86
N ASN A 63 12.10 -3.81 6.14
CA ASN A 63 11.68 -2.68 6.98
C ASN A 63 10.48 -1.89 6.41
N LEU A 64 9.60 -2.55 5.64
CA LEU A 64 8.34 -1.95 5.18
C LEU A 64 7.25 -2.01 6.24
N ILE A 65 7.34 -2.95 7.17
CA ILE A 65 6.50 -3.06 8.37
C ILE A 65 7.36 -3.37 9.59
N ASN A 66 6.81 -3.23 10.79
CA ASN A 66 7.48 -3.62 12.03
C ASN A 66 6.98 -4.98 12.58
N GLU A 67 7.65 -5.48 13.63
CA GLU A 67 7.33 -6.78 14.25
C GLU A 67 5.89 -6.85 14.78
N ARG A 68 5.37 -5.75 15.31
CA ARG A 68 4.00 -5.68 15.84
C ARG A 68 2.98 -5.83 14.71
N GLU A 69 3.21 -5.18 13.58
CA GLU A 69 2.35 -5.27 12.39
C GLU A 69 2.42 -6.66 11.77
N ARG A 70 3.63 -7.23 11.65
CA ARG A 70 3.83 -8.61 11.19
C ARG A 70 3.11 -9.61 12.10
N SER A 71 3.19 -9.42 13.41
CA SER A 71 2.51 -10.26 14.40
C SER A 71 0.99 -10.17 14.27
N ALA A 72 0.45 -8.96 14.07
CA ALA A 72 -1.00 -8.77 13.87
C ALA A 72 -1.51 -9.50 12.62
N ILE A 73 -0.79 -9.39 11.50
CA ILE A 73 -1.15 -10.07 10.23
C ILE A 73 -1.12 -11.60 10.39
N THR A 74 -0.15 -12.11 11.15
CA THR A 74 0.12 -13.55 11.25
C THR A 74 -0.56 -14.23 12.44
N ASP A 75 -1.29 -13.49 13.28
CA ASP A 75 -1.96 -14.04 14.46
C ASP A 75 -3.05 -15.04 14.07
N THR A 76 -2.86 -16.28 14.50
CA THR A 76 -3.78 -17.39 14.23
C THR A 76 -5.01 -17.39 15.13
N ASN A 77 -5.02 -16.58 16.20
CA ASN A 77 -6.08 -16.58 17.21
C ASN A 77 -7.24 -15.61 16.90
N THR A 78 -7.17 -14.87 15.79
CA THR A 78 -8.16 -13.85 15.42
C THR A 78 -9.41 -14.41 14.73
N GLY A 79 -9.38 -15.68 14.29
CA GLY A 79 -10.44 -16.28 13.47
C GLY A 79 -10.48 -15.77 12.02
N GLN A 80 -9.53 -14.91 11.62
CA GLN A 80 -9.45 -14.40 10.25
C GLN A 80 -8.99 -15.47 9.27
N ASN A 81 -9.59 -15.47 8.08
CA ASN A 81 -9.15 -16.32 6.97
C ASN A 81 -7.99 -15.67 6.19
N LYS A 82 -7.40 -16.43 5.26
CA LYS A 82 -6.25 -16.00 4.46
C LYS A 82 -6.47 -14.70 3.66
N TYR A 83 -7.68 -14.49 3.13
CA TYR A 83 -8.02 -13.29 2.36
C TYR A 83 -8.11 -12.05 3.26
N GLN A 84 -8.68 -12.20 4.46
CA GLN A 84 -8.77 -11.12 5.44
C GLN A 84 -7.39 -10.71 5.96
N ARG A 85 -6.49 -11.68 6.15
CA ARG A 85 -5.10 -11.39 6.54
C ARG A 85 -4.31 -10.73 5.40
N MET A 86 -4.54 -11.17 4.16
CA MET A 86 -3.95 -10.52 3.00
C MET A 86 -4.47 -9.09 2.84
N GLU A 87 -5.75 -8.82 3.12
CA GLU A 87 -6.29 -7.45 3.15
C GLU A 87 -5.55 -6.58 4.18
N GLU A 88 -5.36 -7.07 5.41
CA GLU A 88 -4.61 -6.31 6.42
C GLU A 88 -3.16 -6.07 6.01
N LEU A 89 -2.50 -7.06 5.41
CA LEU A 89 -1.16 -6.91 4.83
C LEU A 89 -1.14 -5.80 3.77
N MET A 90 -2.10 -5.81 2.85
CA MET A 90 -2.22 -4.82 1.79
C MET A 90 -2.43 -3.40 2.35
N GLU A 91 -3.20 -3.25 3.44
CA GLU A 91 -3.34 -1.97 4.13
C GLU A 91 -1.99 -1.46 4.70
N ARG A 92 -1.14 -2.34 5.23
CA ARG A 92 0.22 -1.93 5.68
C ARG A 92 1.09 -1.48 4.51
N VAL A 93 1.05 -2.20 3.38
CA VAL A 93 1.79 -1.81 2.17
C VAL A 93 1.28 -0.47 1.64
N LYS A 94 -0.03 -0.24 1.61
CA LYS A 94 -0.65 1.04 1.24
C LYS A 94 -0.11 2.17 2.12
N VAL A 95 -0.03 1.99 3.44
CA VAL A 95 0.57 2.97 4.36
C VAL A 95 2.04 3.23 4.03
N ALA A 96 2.84 2.19 3.80
CA ALA A 96 4.24 2.33 3.40
C ALA A 96 4.40 3.11 2.07
N LEU A 97 3.53 2.88 1.08
CA LEU A 97 3.53 3.62 -0.19
C LEU A 97 3.18 5.10 -0.03
N LYS A 98 2.31 5.46 0.93
CA LYS A 98 2.01 6.87 1.20
C LYS A 98 3.26 7.64 1.65
N ILE A 99 4.16 6.96 2.36
CA ILE A 99 5.38 7.57 2.91
C ILE A 99 6.54 7.47 1.92
N ASN A 100 6.80 6.27 1.38
CA ASN A 100 8.01 5.95 0.63
C ASN A 100 7.77 5.71 -0.87
N LYS A 101 6.53 5.94 -1.36
CA LYS A 101 6.15 5.97 -2.78
C LYS A 101 6.75 4.80 -3.60
N GLU A 102 7.40 5.10 -4.72
CA GLU A 102 7.98 4.13 -5.66
C GLU A 102 8.97 3.15 -5.00
N PRO A 103 9.96 3.57 -4.17
CA PRO A 103 10.86 2.63 -3.49
C PRO A 103 10.14 1.50 -2.74
N ALA A 104 9.08 1.80 -1.98
CA ALA A 104 8.32 0.76 -1.28
C ALA A 104 7.54 -0.15 -2.25
N PHE A 105 7.10 0.39 -3.39
CA PHE A 105 6.44 -0.40 -4.43
C PHE A 105 7.40 -1.40 -5.07
N LEU A 106 8.60 -0.96 -5.46
CA LEU A 106 9.60 -1.83 -6.05
C LEU A 106 10.04 -2.95 -5.09
N LEU A 107 10.21 -2.63 -3.81
CA LEU A 107 10.48 -3.64 -2.78
C LEU A 107 9.33 -4.65 -2.69
N PHE A 108 8.08 -4.19 -2.72
CA PHE A 108 6.92 -5.09 -2.69
C PHE A 108 6.86 -5.98 -3.93
N LEU A 109 7.12 -5.46 -5.13
CA LEU A 109 7.19 -6.27 -6.35
C LEU A 109 8.28 -7.34 -6.28
N ASN A 110 9.44 -7.01 -5.73
CA ASN A 110 10.51 -7.99 -5.50
C ASN A 110 10.02 -9.10 -4.58
N ILE A 111 9.35 -8.78 -3.47
CA ILE A 111 8.78 -9.78 -2.55
C ILE A 111 7.80 -10.71 -3.28
N LEU A 112 6.92 -10.18 -4.14
CA LEU A 112 5.99 -11.02 -4.92
C LEU A 112 6.75 -11.95 -5.86
N SER A 113 7.82 -11.48 -6.50
CA SER A 113 8.65 -12.29 -7.40
C SER A 113 9.48 -13.35 -6.68
N GLU A 114 9.83 -13.13 -5.40
CA GLU A 114 10.60 -14.07 -4.57
C GLU A 114 9.83 -15.36 -4.26
N LYS A 115 8.50 -15.39 -4.49
CA LYS A 115 7.71 -16.64 -4.52
C LYS A 115 8.29 -17.69 -5.47
N GLY A 116 9.12 -17.28 -6.44
CA GLY A 116 9.97 -18.18 -7.23
C GLY A 116 9.23 -18.98 -8.31
N THR A 117 7.94 -18.76 -8.49
CA THR A 117 7.14 -19.36 -9.56
C THR A 117 7.12 -18.43 -10.78
N GLN A 118 7.10 -19.01 -11.99
CA GLN A 118 6.98 -18.24 -13.23
C GLN A 118 5.77 -17.29 -13.25
N PRO A 119 4.56 -17.71 -12.79
CA PRO A 119 3.44 -16.78 -12.78
C PRO A 119 3.59 -15.66 -11.76
N ALA A 120 4.29 -15.84 -10.63
CA ALA A 120 4.55 -14.77 -9.68
C ALA A 120 5.52 -13.72 -10.23
N ILE A 121 6.57 -14.16 -10.94
CA ILE A 121 7.51 -13.28 -11.65
C ILE A 121 6.75 -12.46 -12.71
N GLU A 122 5.92 -13.13 -13.50
CA GLU A 122 5.09 -12.50 -14.52
C GLU A 122 4.07 -11.51 -13.92
N PHE A 123 3.49 -11.85 -12.77
CA PHE A 123 2.58 -10.97 -12.05
C PHE A 123 3.29 -9.67 -11.62
N ALA A 124 4.46 -9.77 -10.98
CA ALA A 124 5.25 -8.62 -10.58
C ALA A 124 5.67 -7.76 -11.79
N ARG A 125 6.04 -8.41 -12.91
CA ARG A 125 6.35 -7.74 -14.18
C ARG A 125 5.16 -6.93 -14.70
N LYS A 126 3.96 -7.52 -14.75
CA LYS A 126 2.74 -6.83 -15.18
C LYS A 126 2.39 -5.63 -14.30
N LEU A 127 2.56 -5.74 -12.98
CA LEU A 127 2.37 -4.59 -12.09
C LEU A 127 3.35 -3.45 -12.38
N MET A 128 4.62 -3.77 -12.67
CA MET A 128 5.61 -2.78 -13.07
C MET A 128 5.26 -2.12 -14.40
N GLU A 129 4.70 -2.86 -15.35
CA GLU A 129 4.21 -2.31 -16.62
C GLU A 129 3.07 -1.32 -16.39
N ARG A 130 2.03 -1.70 -15.61
CA ARG A 130 0.92 -0.80 -15.24
C ARG A 130 1.41 0.50 -14.60
N TYR A 131 2.44 0.40 -13.75
CA TYR A 131 3.08 1.56 -13.14
C TYR A 131 3.76 2.48 -14.16
N LYS A 132 4.54 1.92 -15.08
CA LYS A 132 5.20 2.70 -16.14
C LYS A 132 4.20 3.35 -17.10
N ASP A 133 3.15 2.63 -17.46
CA ASP A 133 2.12 3.12 -18.38
C ASP A 133 1.41 4.33 -17.76
N LYS A 134 0.93 4.22 -16.52
CA LYS A 134 0.31 5.35 -15.80
C LYS A 134 1.28 6.51 -15.58
N LEU A 135 2.56 6.23 -15.32
CA LEU A 135 3.58 7.27 -15.19
C LEU A 135 3.75 8.04 -16.50
N SER A 136 3.67 7.37 -17.64
CA SER A 136 3.73 8.03 -18.95
C SER A 136 2.48 8.88 -19.23
N ASP A 137 1.28 8.37 -18.92
CA ASP A 137 0.02 9.10 -19.09
C ASP A 137 -0.01 10.37 -18.22
N ALA A 138 0.44 10.27 -16.97
CA ALA A 138 0.51 11.42 -16.06
C ALA A 138 1.47 12.51 -16.57
N HIS A 139 2.60 12.12 -17.17
CA HIS A 139 3.53 13.07 -17.79
C HIS A 139 2.93 13.76 -19.01
N LEU A 140 2.22 13.03 -19.87
CA LEU A 140 1.54 13.58 -21.05
C LEU A 140 0.44 14.59 -20.65
N GLU A 141 -0.36 14.26 -19.64
CA GLU A 141 -1.41 15.13 -19.12
C GLU A 141 -0.83 16.43 -18.52
N SER A 142 0.30 16.33 -17.82
CA SER A 142 1.02 17.49 -17.28
C SER A 142 1.52 18.44 -18.38
N LEU A 143 2.07 17.88 -19.47
CA LEU A 143 2.53 18.67 -20.62
C LEU A 143 1.37 19.37 -21.34
N SER A 144 0.25 18.66 -21.54
CA SER A 144 -0.97 19.21 -22.15
C SER A 144 -1.53 20.42 -21.38
N LYS A 145 -1.57 20.33 -20.05
CA LYS A 145 -2.01 21.45 -19.18
C LYS A 145 -1.10 22.67 -19.29
N ARG A 146 0.22 22.47 -19.40
CA ARG A 146 1.19 23.57 -19.56
C ARG A 146 1.04 24.29 -20.90
N VAL A 147 0.84 23.55 -22.00
CA VAL A 147 0.68 24.16 -23.33
C VAL A 147 -0.55 25.09 -23.38
N LYS A 148 -1.68 24.65 -22.80
CA LYS A 148 -2.91 25.46 -22.72
C LYS A 148 -2.76 26.74 -21.87
N GLN A 149 -1.76 26.79 -20.98
CA GLN A 149 -1.52 27.94 -20.11
C GLN A 149 -0.71 29.05 -20.79
N TYR A 150 -0.04 28.77 -21.91
CA TYR A 150 0.69 29.76 -22.72
C TYR A 150 -0.10 30.26 -23.94
N GLU A 151 -1.27 29.68 -24.21
CA GLU A 151 -2.15 30.09 -25.32
C GLU A 151 -3.26 31.09 -24.89
N ASN A 152 -3.24 31.56 -23.64
CA ASN A 152 -4.15 32.59 -23.11
C ASN A 152 -3.40 33.84 -22.63
#